data_AF-A0A430FM42-F1
#
_entry.id   AF-A0A430FM42-F1
#
_cell.length_a   1.000
_cell.length_b   1.000
_cell.length_c   1.000
_cell.angle_alpha   90.00
_cell.angle_beta   90.00
_cell.angle_gamma   90.00
#
_symmetry.space_group_name_H-M   'P 1'
#
loop_
_entity.id
_entity.type
_entity.pdbx_description
1 polymer ?
#
loop_
_entity_poly.entity_id
_entity_poly.type
_entity_poly.pdbx_seq_one_letter_code
_entity_poly.pdbx_strand_id
1 'polypeptide(L)'
;MTYEIYIHVPFCLRRCGYCDFNTYTAVDLGAGASRGNYANMVIREMELTKQWQLDHGIEEPAASTVFFGGGTPTILSADDLVAMLDAIRETWGIAPGAEITTEANPDTVNEYYINRLAEGGFTRISFGMQSAVPHVLRTLDRTHTPANVAAGVEAANKVGLRSSVDLIYGAPGESLDDWRTSVHTAIDLGVNHISAYALTVEPTTKMGRQIAAGILPKPDDDDEAAKYEIADDLFTAAGLEWYEVSNWARPGYESQHNLGYWRNVDWAGLGPGAHSHYNRATGTDNAHNVAETDSHDTHGLRSWDIAHPRLWGTAINEGRVPWDGSETITPGENLEELIMLGLRLHEGLDLNRINQAVAASESNSGTAPFHQIDPAELQPMIDDGLIVVDSATSRVVPTRKGRLLNDAVIERFFDLAGI
;
A
#
# COMPACT_ATOMS: atom_id res chain seq x y z
N MET A 1 18.46 -6.22 5.56
CA MET A 1 17.45 -5.15 5.66
C MET A 1 16.74 -5.13 4.31
N THR A 2 15.43 -4.95 4.30
CA THR A 2 14.63 -4.87 3.07
C THR A 2 14.39 -3.39 2.82
N TYR A 3 14.56 -2.96 1.57
CA TYR A 3 14.32 -1.58 1.17
C TYR A 3 13.40 -1.55 -0.04
N GLU A 4 12.45 -0.62 -0.06
CA GLU A 4 11.41 -0.55 -1.08
C GLU A 4 11.36 0.83 -1.72
N ILE A 5 10.92 0.87 -2.99
CA ILE A 5 10.67 2.13 -3.70
C ILE A 5 9.22 2.16 -4.16
N TYR A 6 8.53 3.26 -3.87
CA TYR A 6 7.19 3.54 -4.36
C TYR A 6 7.21 4.75 -5.29
N ILE A 7 6.58 4.65 -6.45
CA ILE A 7 6.36 5.78 -7.37
C ILE A 7 4.85 6.05 -7.46
N HIS A 8 4.45 7.24 -7.03
CA HIS A 8 3.06 7.70 -7.08
C HIS A 8 2.77 8.44 -8.39
N VAL A 9 2.18 7.75 -9.38
CA VAL A 9 1.74 8.38 -10.63
C VAL A 9 0.36 9.02 -10.44
N PRO A 10 0.22 10.36 -10.44
CA PRO A 10 -1.00 11.02 -9.98
C PRO A 10 -2.09 11.12 -11.06
N PHE A 11 -1.87 10.58 -12.27
CA PHE A 11 -2.73 10.84 -13.42
C PHE A 11 -3.79 9.75 -13.62
N CYS A 12 -5.01 10.16 -13.90
CA CYS A 12 -6.13 9.28 -14.28
C CYS A 12 -6.79 9.77 -15.59
N LEU A 13 -7.42 8.86 -16.33
CA LEU A 13 -8.29 9.26 -17.46
C LEU A 13 -9.56 9.94 -16.94
N ARG A 14 -10.11 9.43 -15.84
CA ARG A 14 -11.30 9.91 -15.15
C ARG A 14 -11.14 9.64 -13.66
N ARG A 15 -11.80 10.42 -12.81
CA ARG A 15 -11.85 10.17 -11.37
C ARG A 15 -13.06 9.29 -11.06
N CYS A 16 -12.82 8.10 -10.49
CA CYS A 16 -13.88 7.21 -10.03
C CYS A 16 -14.66 7.87 -8.88
N GLY A 17 -15.96 7.60 -8.77
CA GLY A 17 -16.83 8.31 -7.84
C GLY A 17 -16.44 8.15 -6.36
N TYR A 18 -15.87 6.98 -6.02
CA TYR A 18 -15.42 6.60 -4.68
C TYR A 18 -13.96 6.99 -4.38
N CYS A 19 -13.18 7.34 -5.39
CA CYS A 19 -11.72 7.48 -5.25
C CYS A 19 -11.34 8.76 -4.50
N ASP A 20 -10.69 8.56 -3.35
CA ASP A 20 -10.13 9.59 -2.48
C ASP A 20 -8.62 9.85 -2.71
N PHE A 21 -7.94 8.97 -3.45
CA PHE A 21 -6.51 9.10 -3.78
C PHE A 21 -6.15 10.44 -4.43
N ASN A 22 -4.88 10.84 -4.25
CA ASN A 22 -4.29 12.05 -4.82
C ASN A 22 -4.17 11.97 -6.36
N THR A 23 -5.29 12.16 -7.06
CA THR A 23 -5.39 11.91 -8.50
C THR A 23 -5.92 13.10 -9.29
N TYR A 24 -5.45 13.22 -10.52
CA TYR A 24 -5.70 14.35 -11.42
C TYR A 24 -6.02 13.85 -12.82
N THR A 25 -7.01 14.47 -13.46
CA THR A 25 -7.44 14.12 -14.82
C THR A 25 -6.78 14.98 -15.91
N ALA A 26 -6.17 16.10 -15.52
CA ALA A 26 -5.45 16.97 -16.44
C ALA A 26 -4.23 16.24 -17.04
N VAL A 27 -3.91 16.57 -18.30
CA VAL A 27 -2.72 16.04 -18.99
C VAL A 27 -1.45 16.78 -18.57
N ASP A 28 -1.59 18.07 -18.27
CA ASP A 28 -0.51 18.96 -17.86
C ASP A 28 -0.99 19.82 -16.70
N LEU A 29 -0.26 19.78 -15.58
CA LEU A 29 -0.53 20.55 -14.37
C LEU A 29 0.47 21.70 -14.19
N GLY A 30 1.45 21.84 -15.09
CA GLY A 30 2.50 22.85 -15.07
C GLY A 30 3.77 22.41 -14.31
N ALA A 31 4.81 23.25 -14.40
CA ALA A 31 6.12 23.03 -13.75
C ALA A 31 6.78 21.67 -14.07
N GLY A 32 6.52 21.12 -15.26
CA GLY A 32 7.05 19.83 -15.70
C GLY A 32 6.21 18.61 -15.27
N ALA A 33 5.18 18.80 -14.42
CA ALA A 33 4.24 17.76 -14.01
C ALA A 33 3.15 17.53 -15.07
N SER A 34 3.57 17.02 -16.23
CA SER A 34 2.71 16.60 -17.32
C SER A 34 2.98 15.15 -17.69
N ARG A 35 2.01 14.45 -18.27
CA ARG A 35 2.16 13.02 -18.62
C ARG A 35 3.40 12.75 -19.48
N GLY A 36 3.77 13.67 -20.37
CA GLY A 36 4.92 13.49 -21.27
C GLY A 36 6.28 13.90 -20.68
N ASN A 37 6.33 14.48 -19.48
CA ASN A 37 7.58 14.88 -18.82
C ASN A 37 7.69 14.36 -17.38
N TYR A 38 6.67 13.65 -16.89
CA TYR A 38 6.59 13.21 -15.51
C TYR A 38 7.76 12.29 -15.12
N ALA A 39 8.14 11.34 -15.98
CA ALA A 39 9.29 10.47 -15.71
C ALA A 39 10.57 11.26 -15.45
N ASN A 40 10.85 12.30 -16.24
CA ASN A 40 12.03 13.15 -16.02
C ASN A 40 11.98 13.88 -14.67
N MET A 41 10.79 14.29 -14.22
CA MET A 41 10.64 14.96 -12.93
C MET A 41 10.88 13.99 -11.77
N VAL A 42 10.33 12.78 -11.83
CA VAL A 42 10.58 11.74 -10.82
C VAL A 42 12.05 11.35 -10.80
N ILE A 43 12.71 11.19 -11.95
CA ILE A 43 14.15 10.87 -12.00
C ILE A 43 14.99 11.96 -11.31
N ARG A 44 14.65 13.24 -11.51
CA ARG A 44 15.33 14.35 -10.81
C ARG A 44 15.03 14.36 -9.31
N GLU A 45 13.82 13.96 -8.91
CA GLU A 45 13.50 13.75 -7.51
C GLU A 45 14.34 12.63 -6.89
N MET A 46 14.55 11.52 -7.59
CA MET A 46 15.39 10.41 -7.13
C MET A 46 16.79 10.89 -6.75
N GLU A 47 17.40 11.76 -7.58
CA GLU A 47 18.71 12.35 -7.31
C GLU A 47 18.70 13.20 -6.01
N LEU A 48 17.67 14.03 -5.83
CA LEU A 48 17.51 14.89 -4.65
C LEU A 48 17.27 14.07 -3.37
N THR A 49 16.38 13.09 -3.45
CA THR A 49 16.05 12.19 -2.33
C THR A 49 17.25 11.34 -1.95
N LYS A 50 17.99 10.79 -2.93
CA LYS A 50 19.20 10.01 -2.65
C LYS A 50 20.29 10.85 -2.00
N GLN A 51 20.51 12.09 -2.46
CA GLN A 51 21.46 12.98 -1.83
C GLN A 51 21.05 13.30 -0.38
N TRP A 52 19.78 13.62 -0.16
CA TRP A 52 19.25 13.87 1.18
C TRP A 52 19.44 12.64 2.10
N GLN A 53 19.17 11.43 1.61
CA GLN A 53 19.40 10.19 2.37
C GLN A 53 20.86 10.07 2.83
N LEU A 54 21.82 10.31 1.93
CA LEU A 54 23.25 10.26 2.25
C LEU A 54 23.63 11.31 3.31
N ASP A 55 23.10 12.53 3.18
CA ASP A 55 23.35 13.62 4.13
C ASP A 55 22.79 13.31 5.53
N HIS A 56 21.77 12.44 5.62
CA HIS A 56 21.11 12.03 6.86
C HIS A 56 21.48 10.60 7.28
N GLY A 57 22.59 10.06 6.78
CA GLY A 57 23.15 8.78 7.22
C GLY A 57 22.31 7.56 6.87
N ILE A 58 21.40 7.68 5.89
CA ILE A 58 20.55 6.62 5.39
C ILE A 58 21.27 5.91 4.23
N GLU A 59 21.79 4.72 4.53
CA GLU A 59 22.43 3.82 3.57
C GLU A 59 21.65 2.52 3.45
N GLU A 60 20.68 2.52 2.54
CA GLU A 60 19.83 1.37 2.27
C GLU A 60 20.50 0.35 1.33
N PRO A 61 20.16 -0.95 1.44
CA PRO A 61 20.53 -1.94 0.45
C PRO A 61 19.81 -1.72 -0.89
N ALA A 62 20.18 -2.49 -1.90
CA ALA A 62 19.47 -2.50 -3.18
C ALA A 62 17.97 -2.79 -3.00
N ALA A 63 17.13 -2.10 -3.77
CA ALA A 63 15.69 -2.18 -3.63
C ALA A 63 15.21 -3.62 -3.87
N SER A 64 14.49 -4.16 -2.89
CA SER A 64 13.89 -5.49 -2.92
C SER A 64 12.53 -5.48 -3.61
N THR A 65 11.85 -4.33 -3.62
CA THR A 65 10.61 -4.13 -4.36
C THR A 65 10.58 -2.72 -4.96
N VAL A 66 9.92 -2.59 -6.12
CA VAL A 66 9.57 -1.31 -6.72
C VAL A 66 8.10 -1.36 -7.12
N PHE A 67 7.32 -0.38 -6.70
CA PHE A 67 5.89 -0.36 -6.96
C PHE A 67 5.46 0.98 -7.58
N PHE A 68 4.88 0.90 -8.77
CA PHE A 68 4.27 2.03 -9.45
C PHE A 68 2.76 1.98 -9.19
N GLY A 69 2.23 2.95 -8.44
CA GLY A 69 0.82 3.03 -8.08
C GLY A 69 0.25 4.44 -8.12
N GLY A 70 -0.89 4.64 -7.48
CA GLY A 70 -1.50 5.97 -7.28
C GLY A 70 -2.78 6.14 -8.10
N GLY A 71 -2.73 6.97 -9.14
CA GLY A 71 -3.84 7.14 -10.08
C GLY A 71 -3.94 5.99 -11.07
N THR A 72 -3.22 6.10 -12.17
CA THR A 72 -3.12 5.04 -13.18
C THR A 72 -1.74 5.13 -13.81
N PRO A 73 -0.71 4.45 -13.27
CA PRO A 73 0.64 4.46 -13.83
C PRO A 73 0.67 4.22 -15.34
N THR A 74 -0.13 3.25 -15.79
CA THR A 74 -0.24 2.85 -17.19
C THR A 74 -0.90 3.87 -18.14
N ILE A 75 -1.27 5.05 -17.63
CA ILE A 75 -1.63 6.19 -18.49
C ILE A 75 -0.40 6.88 -19.11
N LEU A 76 0.77 6.68 -18.49
CA LEU A 76 2.07 7.04 -19.05
C LEU A 76 2.50 5.99 -20.07
N SER A 77 3.45 6.32 -20.93
CA SER A 77 3.99 5.33 -21.86
C SER A 77 4.74 4.23 -21.09
N ALA A 78 4.77 3.01 -21.63
CA ALA A 78 5.55 1.93 -21.01
C ALA A 78 7.04 2.31 -20.93
N ASP A 79 7.55 3.06 -21.91
CA ASP A 79 8.93 3.55 -21.92
C ASP A 79 9.22 4.52 -20.77
N ASP A 80 8.26 5.35 -20.36
CA ASP A 80 8.42 6.23 -19.19
C ASP A 80 8.55 5.42 -17.89
N LEU A 81 7.74 4.38 -17.73
CA LEU A 81 7.81 3.47 -16.58
C LEU A 81 9.15 2.73 -16.54
N VAL A 82 9.63 2.26 -17.68
CA VAL A 82 10.93 1.59 -17.79
C VAL A 82 12.08 2.56 -17.52
N ALA A 83 12.01 3.81 -18.03
CA ALA A 83 13.03 4.82 -17.76
C ALA A 83 13.13 5.15 -16.26
N MET A 84 12.00 5.26 -15.56
CA MET A 84 12.01 5.44 -14.10
C MET A 84 12.61 4.23 -13.37
N LEU A 85 12.28 3.00 -13.80
CA LEU A 85 12.87 1.80 -13.22
C LEU A 85 14.38 1.69 -13.46
N ASP A 86 14.84 2.07 -14.66
CA ASP A 86 16.26 2.11 -15.00
C ASP A 86 17.00 3.12 -14.11
N ALA A 87 16.42 4.30 -13.87
CA ALA A 87 16.98 5.28 -12.96
C ALA A 87 17.02 4.79 -11.49
N ILE A 88 16.02 4.03 -11.03
CA ILE A 88 16.07 3.38 -9.71
C ILE A 88 17.24 2.41 -9.65
N ARG A 89 17.45 1.62 -10.70
CA ARG A 89 18.56 0.65 -10.78
C ARG A 89 19.91 1.34 -10.71
N GLU A 90 20.05 2.53 -11.26
CA GLU A 90 21.27 3.34 -11.17
C GLU A 90 21.44 4.02 -9.80
N THR A 91 20.34 4.46 -9.17
CA THR A 91 20.37 5.28 -7.94
C THR A 91 20.51 4.44 -6.66
N TRP A 92 19.75 3.35 -6.55
CA TRP A 92 19.74 2.46 -5.37
C TRP A 92 20.19 1.04 -5.68
N GLY A 93 20.14 0.62 -6.95
CA GLY A 93 20.30 -0.78 -7.33
C GLY A 93 19.02 -1.59 -7.13
N ILE A 94 18.94 -2.74 -7.78
CA ILE A 94 17.83 -3.69 -7.67
C ILE A 94 18.36 -5.02 -7.15
N ALA A 95 17.78 -5.54 -6.08
CA ALA A 95 18.17 -6.81 -5.50
C ALA A 95 17.85 -7.99 -6.46
N PRO A 96 18.66 -9.06 -6.45
CA PRO A 96 18.32 -10.28 -7.20
C PRO A 96 16.95 -10.83 -6.76
N GLY A 97 16.06 -11.05 -7.73
CA GLY A 97 14.70 -11.54 -7.46
C GLY A 97 13.74 -10.48 -6.92
N ALA A 98 14.08 -9.19 -7.01
CA ALA A 98 13.19 -8.12 -6.59
C ALA A 98 11.84 -8.15 -7.32
N GLU A 99 10.78 -7.77 -6.61
CA GLU A 99 9.44 -7.64 -7.17
C GLU A 99 9.23 -6.24 -7.75
N ILE A 100 8.99 -6.14 -9.05
CA ILE A 100 8.74 -4.88 -9.76
C ILE A 100 7.30 -4.88 -10.27
N THR A 101 6.45 -4.09 -9.62
CA THR A 101 5.00 -4.06 -9.82
C THR A 101 4.55 -2.75 -10.46
N THR A 102 3.60 -2.80 -11.39
CA THR A 102 2.78 -1.64 -11.76
C THR A 102 1.28 -1.90 -11.65
N GLU A 103 0.54 -0.92 -11.14
CA GLU A 103 -0.92 -0.89 -11.24
C GLU A 103 -1.40 -0.52 -12.65
N ALA A 104 -2.44 -1.20 -13.10
CA ALA A 104 -3.01 -1.03 -14.42
C ALA A 104 -4.52 -0.86 -14.39
N ASN A 105 -5.00 0.14 -15.13
CA ASN A 105 -6.38 0.14 -15.59
C ASN A 105 -6.45 -0.80 -16.81
N PRO A 106 -7.41 -1.75 -16.86
CA PRO A 106 -7.54 -2.63 -18.02
C PRO A 106 -7.74 -1.89 -19.36
N ASP A 107 -8.24 -0.65 -19.34
CA ASP A 107 -8.45 0.17 -20.54
C ASP A 107 -7.18 0.89 -21.06
N THR A 108 -6.09 0.90 -20.28
CA THR A 108 -4.85 1.65 -20.63
C THR A 108 -3.72 0.75 -21.10
N VAL A 109 -3.90 -0.57 -21.07
CA VAL A 109 -2.88 -1.54 -21.46
C VAL A 109 -3.33 -2.40 -22.64
N ASN A 110 -2.36 -2.86 -23.42
CA ASN A 110 -2.53 -3.86 -24.47
C ASN A 110 -1.30 -4.77 -24.51
N GLU A 111 -1.29 -5.74 -25.40
CA GLU A 111 -0.19 -6.71 -25.53
C GLU A 111 1.17 -6.02 -25.78
N TYR A 112 1.23 -5.00 -26.63
CA TYR A 112 2.46 -4.24 -26.87
C TYR A 112 2.99 -3.57 -25.60
N TYR A 113 2.09 -2.92 -24.83
CA TYR A 113 2.44 -2.26 -23.58
C TYR A 113 3.01 -3.26 -22.57
N ILE A 114 2.33 -4.38 -22.38
CA ILE A 114 2.70 -5.42 -21.41
C ILE A 114 4.03 -6.08 -21.82
N ASN A 115 4.24 -6.35 -23.11
CA ASN A 115 5.51 -6.85 -23.62
C ASN A 115 6.65 -5.88 -23.30
N ARG A 116 6.43 -4.58 -23.53
CA ARG A 116 7.44 -3.57 -23.29
C ARG A 116 7.81 -3.45 -21.80
N LEU A 117 6.84 -3.56 -20.89
CA LEU A 117 7.09 -3.62 -19.45
C LEU A 117 7.94 -4.84 -19.08
N ALA A 118 7.59 -6.03 -19.58
CA ALA A 118 8.35 -7.26 -19.31
C ALA A 118 9.81 -7.14 -19.79
N GLU A 119 10.03 -6.61 -20.99
CA GLU A 119 11.37 -6.32 -21.53
C GLU A 119 12.16 -5.31 -20.68
N GLY A 120 11.45 -4.38 -20.02
CA GLY A 120 12.04 -3.41 -19.12
C GLY A 120 12.38 -3.93 -17.72
N GLY A 121 11.98 -5.17 -17.40
CA GLY A 121 12.28 -5.80 -16.11
C GLY A 121 11.16 -5.70 -15.07
N PHE A 122 9.94 -5.32 -15.47
CA PHE A 122 8.77 -5.52 -14.61
C PHE A 122 8.55 -7.03 -14.39
N THR A 123 8.05 -7.40 -13.20
CA THR A 123 7.80 -8.80 -12.83
C THR A 123 6.33 -9.07 -12.48
N ARG A 124 5.57 -8.00 -12.17
CA ARG A 124 4.16 -8.09 -11.76
C ARG A 124 3.32 -6.91 -12.27
N ILE A 125 2.06 -7.18 -12.58
CA ILE A 125 1.05 -6.17 -12.93
C ILE A 125 -0.25 -6.41 -12.14
N SER A 126 -0.80 -5.36 -11.51
CA SER A 126 -2.09 -5.44 -10.81
C SER A 126 -3.20 -4.79 -11.63
N PHE A 127 -4.25 -5.53 -11.96
CA PHE A 127 -5.38 -5.01 -12.74
C PHE A 127 -6.53 -4.60 -11.83
N GLY A 128 -6.91 -3.32 -11.90
CA GLY A 128 -8.09 -2.82 -11.19
C GLY A 128 -9.40 -3.34 -11.80
N MET A 129 -9.83 -4.54 -11.43
CA MET A 129 -11.04 -5.20 -11.93
C MET A 129 -12.32 -4.65 -11.28
N GLN A 130 -12.29 -4.40 -9.98
CA GLN A 130 -13.34 -3.93 -9.09
C GLN A 130 -14.56 -4.86 -8.99
N SER A 131 -15.19 -5.19 -10.13
CA SER A 131 -16.34 -6.11 -10.20
C SER A 131 -16.41 -6.75 -11.60
N ALA A 132 -17.00 -7.94 -11.70
CA ALA A 132 -17.38 -8.54 -12.98
C ALA A 132 -18.77 -8.07 -13.47
N VAL A 133 -19.53 -7.38 -12.61
CA VAL A 133 -20.94 -7.08 -12.84
C VAL A 133 -21.12 -5.67 -13.41
N PRO A 134 -21.68 -5.51 -14.63
CA PRO A 134 -21.71 -4.21 -15.32
C PRO A 134 -22.47 -3.10 -14.58
N HIS A 135 -23.50 -3.43 -13.80
CA HIS A 135 -24.23 -2.41 -13.06
C HIS A 135 -23.46 -1.90 -11.83
N VAL A 136 -22.72 -2.78 -11.16
CA VAL A 136 -21.81 -2.43 -10.06
C VAL A 136 -20.67 -1.55 -10.58
N LEU A 137 -20.06 -1.91 -11.71
CA LEU A 137 -19.03 -1.09 -12.36
C LEU A 137 -19.53 0.33 -12.69
N ARG A 138 -20.78 0.48 -13.15
CA ARG A 138 -21.39 1.80 -13.39
C ARG A 138 -21.55 2.60 -12.10
N THR A 139 -21.96 1.99 -11.00
CA THR A 139 -22.03 2.65 -9.68
C THR A 139 -20.65 3.15 -9.25
N LEU A 140 -19.59 2.38 -9.54
CA LEU A 140 -18.21 2.74 -9.24
C LEU A 140 -17.57 3.70 -10.26
N ASP A 141 -18.33 4.21 -11.24
CA ASP A 141 -17.84 5.03 -12.36
C ASP A 141 -16.69 4.36 -13.17
N ARG A 142 -16.65 3.02 -13.23
CA ARG A 142 -15.66 2.24 -13.99
C ARG A 142 -16.13 2.03 -15.44
N THR A 143 -15.19 2.13 -16.39
CA THR A 143 -15.48 2.04 -17.83
C THR A 143 -15.05 0.73 -18.49
N HIS A 144 -14.14 -0.01 -17.86
CA HIS A 144 -13.63 -1.25 -18.41
C HIS A 144 -14.71 -2.33 -18.41
N THR A 145 -14.54 -3.34 -19.27
CA THR A 145 -15.38 -4.54 -19.27
C THR A 145 -14.62 -5.72 -18.67
N PRO A 146 -15.32 -6.77 -18.18
CA PRO A 146 -14.67 -8.00 -17.74
C PRO A 146 -13.74 -8.62 -18.80
N ALA A 147 -14.09 -8.45 -20.09
CA ALA A 147 -13.25 -8.92 -21.20
C ALA A 147 -11.91 -8.18 -21.31
N ASN A 148 -11.85 -6.90 -20.94
CA ASN A 148 -10.60 -6.14 -20.90
C ASN A 148 -9.62 -6.71 -19.86
N VAL A 149 -10.14 -7.08 -18.68
CA VAL A 149 -9.34 -7.69 -17.60
C VAL A 149 -8.78 -9.03 -18.07
N ALA A 150 -9.62 -9.90 -18.63
CA ALA A 150 -9.20 -11.19 -19.15
C ALA A 150 -8.10 -11.08 -20.23
N ALA A 151 -8.26 -10.14 -21.17
CA ALA A 151 -7.25 -9.90 -22.20
C ALA A 151 -5.90 -9.43 -21.61
N GLY A 152 -5.93 -8.57 -20.58
CA GLY A 152 -4.74 -8.12 -19.88
C GLY A 152 -4.01 -9.25 -19.15
N VAL A 153 -4.77 -10.10 -18.43
CA VAL A 153 -4.22 -11.29 -17.75
C VAL A 153 -3.61 -12.28 -18.76
N GLU A 154 -4.30 -12.54 -19.87
CA GLU A 154 -3.78 -13.41 -20.94
C GLU A 154 -2.46 -12.87 -21.52
N ALA A 155 -2.40 -11.56 -21.77
CA ALA A 155 -1.19 -10.90 -22.26
C ALA A 155 -0.03 -10.98 -21.24
N ALA A 156 -0.30 -10.75 -19.95
CA ALA A 156 0.70 -10.89 -18.90
C ALA A 156 1.27 -12.32 -18.82
N ASN A 157 0.39 -13.33 -18.90
CA ASN A 157 0.79 -14.74 -18.90
C ASN A 157 1.69 -15.11 -20.09
N LYS A 158 1.42 -14.55 -21.30
CA LYS A 158 2.23 -14.83 -22.50
C LYS A 158 3.70 -14.40 -22.35
N VAL A 159 3.96 -13.36 -21.57
CA VAL A 159 5.32 -12.87 -21.30
C VAL A 159 5.87 -13.28 -19.94
N GLY A 160 5.15 -14.11 -19.20
CA GLY A 160 5.59 -14.62 -17.89
C GLY A 160 5.53 -13.59 -16.75
N LEU A 161 4.77 -12.51 -16.90
CA LEU A 161 4.52 -11.57 -15.80
C LEU A 161 3.52 -12.17 -14.81
N ARG A 162 3.80 -12.04 -13.50
CA ARG A 162 2.78 -12.30 -12.47
C ARG A 162 1.66 -11.28 -12.65
N SER A 163 0.42 -11.70 -12.45
CA SER A 163 -0.73 -10.78 -12.46
C SER A 163 -1.62 -10.98 -11.24
N SER A 164 -2.27 -9.91 -10.83
CA SER A 164 -3.32 -9.87 -9.82
C SER A 164 -4.53 -9.10 -10.31
N VAL A 165 -5.66 -9.29 -9.63
CA VAL A 165 -6.84 -8.44 -9.80
C VAL A 165 -7.28 -7.86 -8.47
N ASP A 166 -7.70 -6.60 -8.50
CA ASP A 166 -8.22 -5.89 -7.34
C ASP A 166 -9.74 -5.80 -7.44
N LEU A 167 -10.45 -6.19 -6.39
CA LEU A 167 -11.91 -6.17 -6.27
C LEU A 167 -12.34 -5.17 -5.19
N ILE A 168 -13.55 -4.63 -5.33
CA ILE A 168 -14.21 -3.82 -4.30
C ILE A 168 -15.59 -4.42 -4.06
N TYR A 169 -15.90 -4.72 -2.80
CA TYR A 169 -17.22 -5.16 -2.36
C TYR A 169 -17.91 -4.09 -1.51
N GLY A 170 -19.23 -4.18 -1.35
CA GLY A 170 -20.01 -3.20 -0.58
C GLY A 170 -20.53 -2.03 -1.44
N ALA A 171 -20.44 -2.13 -2.76
CA ALA A 171 -20.89 -1.06 -3.66
C ALA A 171 -22.41 -0.83 -3.57
N PRO A 172 -22.90 0.43 -3.62
CA PRO A 172 -24.33 0.73 -3.59
C PRO A 172 -25.13 -0.03 -4.66
N GLY A 173 -26.06 -0.87 -4.20
CA GLY A 173 -26.92 -1.70 -5.06
C GLY A 173 -26.33 -3.05 -5.46
N GLU A 174 -25.12 -3.41 -5.00
CA GLU A 174 -24.52 -4.73 -5.21
C GLU A 174 -25.14 -5.78 -4.28
N SER A 175 -25.67 -6.86 -4.86
CA SER A 175 -26.15 -8.00 -4.09
C SER A 175 -25.04 -9.02 -3.76
N LEU A 176 -25.31 -9.94 -2.83
CA LEU A 176 -24.40 -11.06 -2.53
C LEU A 176 -24.15 -11.96 -3.76
N ASP A 177 -25.12 -12.08 -4.67
CA ASP A 177 -24.96 -12.89 -5.89
C ASP A 177 -24.10 -12.17 -6.96
N ASP A 178 -24.20 -10.84 -7.02
CA ASP A 178 -23.28 -10.03 -7.83
C ASP A 178 -21.84 -10.14 -7.32
N TRP A 179 -21.68 -10.13 -5.99
CA TRP A 179 -20.38 -10.33 -5.36
C TRP A 179 -19.81 -11.72 -5.66
N ARG A 180 -20.59 -12.79 -5.47
CA ARG A 180 -20.19 -14.16 -5.84
C ARG A 180 -19.78 -14.27 -7.30
N THR A 181 -20.51 -13.61 -8.20
CA THR A 181 -20.17 -13.57 -9.63
C THR A 181 -18.79 -12.96 -9.85
N SER A 182 -18.47 -11.87 -9.16
CA SER A 182 -17.18 -11.20 -9.26
C SER A 182 -16.03 -12.04 -8.68
N VAL A 183 -16.24 -12.66 -7.52
CA VAL A 183 -15.28 -13.57 -6.88
C VAL A 183 -14.99 -14.79 -7.75
N HIS A 184 -16.01 -15.47 -8.27
CA HIS A 184 -15.82 -16.59 -9.19
C HIS A 184 -15.10 -16.17 -10.47
N THR A 185 -15.46 -15.02 -11.05
CA THR A 185 -14.78 -14.50 -12.24
C THR A 185 -13.29 -14.25 -11.95
N ALA A 186 -12.94 -13.67 -10.79
CA ALA A 186 -11.55 -13.44 -10.42
C ALA A 186 -10.76 -14.75 -10.25
N ILE A 187 -11.37 -15.78 -9.66
CA ILE A 187 -10.78 -17.13 -9.56
C ILE A 187 -10.58 -17.74 -10.96
N ASP A 188 -11.58 -17.65 -11.83
CA ASP A 188 -11.56 -18.24 -13.18
C ASP A 188 -10.53 -17.57 -14.11
N LEU A 189 -10.10 -16.34 -13.82
CA LEU A 189 -8.98 -15.69 -14.51
C LEU A 189 -7.64 -16.41 -14.25
N GLY A 190 -7.56 -17.25 -13.22
CA GLY A 190 -6.36 -18.04 -12.91
C GLY A 190 -5.18 -17.22 -12.39
N VAL A 191 -5.42 -16.02 -11.85
CA VAL A 191 -4.39 -15.21 -11.19
C VAL A 191 -3.97 -15.87 -9.87
N ASN A 192 -2.72 -15.61 -9.44
CA ASN A 192 -2.17 -16.20 -8.22
C ASN A 192 -2.30 -15.28 -7.00
N HIS A 193 -2.84 -14.08 -7.18
CA HIS A 193 -3.02 -13.07 -6.15
C HIS A 193 -4.29 -12.27 -6.46
N ILE A 194 -5.14 -12.07 -5.45
CA ILE A 194 -6.38 -11.32 -5.53
C ILE A 194 -6.47 -10.40 -4.31
N SER A 195 -6.72 -9.12 -4.57
CA SER A 195 -7.07 -8.14 -3.54
C SER A 195 -8.59 -7.95 -3.52
N ALA A 196 -9.22 -7.89 -2.34
CA ALA A 196 -10.63 -7.56 -2.19
C ALA A 196 -10.83 -6.58 -1.03
N TYR A 197 -11.20 -5.34 -1.36
CA TYR A 197 -11.36 -4.23 -0.41
C TYR A 197 -12.83 -3.97 -0.12
N ALA A 198 -13.16 -3.69 1.14
CA ALA A 198 -14.45 -3.09 1.50
C ALA A 198 -14.53 -1.67 0.92
N LEU A 199 -15.72 -1.23 0.51
CA LEU A 199 -15.89 0.10 -0.03
C LEU A 199 -15.93 1.13 1.09
N THR A 200 -14.80 1.76 1.36
CA THR A 200 -14.76 2.94 2.23
C THR A 200 -15.25 4.18 1.48
N VAL A 201 -16.16 4.92 2.10
CA VAL A 201 -16.76 6.12 1.50
C VAL A 201 -16.26 7.38 2.21
N GLU A 202 -15.41 8.12 1.52
CA GLU A 202 -14.92 9.40 2.02
C GLU A 202 -15.90 10.56 1.74
N PRO A 203 -16.18 11.45 2.71
CA PRO A 203 -17.17 12.54 2.55
C PRO A 203 -16.89 13.50 1.39
N THR A 204 -15.62 13.68 1.05
CA THR A 204 -15.16 14.63 0.01
C THR A 204 -15.25 14.04 -1.41
N THR A 205 -15.56 12.76 -1.55
CA THR A 205 -15.69 12.09 -2.85
C THR A 205 -17.03 12.42 -3.53
N LYS A 206 -17.16 12.10 -4.81
CA LYS A 206 -18.44 12.26 -5.53
C LYS A 206 -19.50 11.34 -4.92
N MET A 207 -19.13 10.08 -4.63
CA MET A 207 -20.02 9.11 -4.02
C MET A 207 -20.42 9.51 -2.60
N GLY A 208 -19.48 9.98 -1.78
CA GLY A 208 -19.77 10.50 -0.43
C GLY A 208 -20.80 11.63 -0.44
N ARG A 209 -20.68 12.59 -1.39
CA ARG A 209 -21.69 13.63 -1.59
C ARG A 209 -23.05 13.08 -2.05
N GLN A 210 -23.07 12.05 -2.90
CA GLN A 210 -24.32 11.43 -3.35
C GLN A 210 -25.02 10.67 -2.22
N ILE A 211 -24.27 9.97 -1.36
CA ILE A 211 -24.80 9.29 -0.18
C ILE A 211 -25.34 10.31 0.83
N ALA A 212 -24.60 11.37 1.12
CA ALA A 212 -25.06 12.45 1.99
C ALA A 212 -26.34 13.14 1.48
N ALA A 213 -26.53 13.18 0.16
CA ALA A 213 -27.75 13.70 -0.48
C ALA A 213 -28.90 12.67 -0.58
N GLY A 214 -28.72 11.43 -0.11
CA GLY A 214 -29.71 10.36 -0.20
C GLY A 214 -29.93 9.81 -1.62
N ILE A 215 -29.00 10.07 -2.55
CA ILE A 215 -29.06 9.61 -3.94
C ILE A 215 -28.60 8.14 -4.04
N LEU A 216 -27.61 7.76 -3.23
CA LEU A 216 -27.11 6.40 -3.11
C LEU A 216 -27.24 5.94 -1.65
N PRO A 217 -27.52 4.65 -1.40
CA PRO A 217 -27.43 4.10 -0.05
C PRO A 217 -25.98 4.10 0.44
N LYS A 218 -25.81 4.24 1.77
CA LYS A 218 -24.52 3.98 2.43
C LYS A 218 -24.24 2.46 2.39
N PRO A 219 -22.98 2.02 2.24
CA PRO A 219 -22.59 0.65 2.55
C PRO A 219 -23.03 0.23 3.96
N ASP A 220 -23.32 -1.05 4.13
CA ASP A 220 -23.80 -1.66 5.36
C ASP A 220 -22.75 -2.64 5.88
N ASP A 221 -22.32 -2.45 7.13
CA ASP A 221 -21.18 -3.17 7.71
C ASP A 221 -21.45 -4.69 7.81
N ASP A 222 -22.70 -5.11 8.05
CA ASP A 222 -23.09 -6.52 8.11
C ASP A 222 -23.08 -7.16 6.70
N ASP A 223 -23.52 -6.43 5.66
CA ASP A 223 -23.40 -6.87 4.27
C ASP A 223 -21.94 -6.98 3.82
N GLU A 224 -21.09 -6.02 4.19
CA GLU A 224 -19.65 -6.07 3.91
C GLU A 224 -18.96 -7.24 4.62
N ALA A 225 -19.29 -7.50 5.89
CA ALA A 225 -18.80 -8.67 6.62
C ALA A 225 -19.20 -9.98 5.93
N ALA A 226 -20.46 -10.11 5.51
CA ALA A 226 -20.92 -11.29 4.76
C ALA A 226 -20.19 -11.45 3.42
N LYS A 227 -19.88 -10.36 2.72
CA LYS A 227 -19.12 -10.38 1.46
C LYS A 227 -17.65 -10.74 1.69
N TYR A 228 -17.01 -10.23 2.73
CA TYR A 228 -15.68 -10.66 3.15
C TYR A 228 -15.65 -12.16 3.43
N GLU A 229 -16.64 -12.67 4.17
CA GLU A 229 -16.74 -14.08 4.48
C GLU A 229 -16.87 -14.93 3.20
N ILE A 230 -17.77 -14.57 2.29
CA ILE A 230 -17.90 -15.25 0.99
C ILE A 230 -16.57 -15.27 0.22
N ALA A 231 -15.86 -14.16 0.20
CA ALA A 231 -14.58 -14.05 -0.50
C ALA A 231 -13.53 -14.98 0.11
N ASP A 232 -13.36 -14.93 1.44
CA ASP A 232 -12.40 -15.74 2.18
C ASP A 232 -12.67 -17.25 1.98
N ASP A 233 -13.93 -17.70 2.03
CA ASP A 233 -14.29 -19.10 1.81
C ASP A 233 -13.99 -19.56 0.37
N LEU A 234 -14.37 -18.75 -0.63
CA LEU A 234 -14.19 -19.10 -2.04
C LEU A 234 -12.74 -19.05 -2.48
N PHE A 235 -11.97 -18.05 -2.03
CA PHE A 235 -10.53 -17.96 -2.30
C PHE A 235 -9.77 -19.11 -1.63
N THR A 236 -10.10 -19.43 -0.37
CA THR A 236 -9.51 -20.59 0.33
C THR A 236 -9.82 -21.89 -0.40
N ALA A 237 -11.07 -22.10 -0.84
CA ALA A 237 -11.44 -23.28 -1.62
C ALA A 237 -10.71 -23.38 -2.98
N ALA A 238 -10.31 -22.25 -3.57
CA ALA A 238 -9.50 -22.18 -4.78
C ALA A 238 -7.98 -22.33 -4.53
N GLY A 239 -7.56 -22.46 -3.26
CA GLY A 239 -6.17 -22.61 -2.84
C GLY A 239 -5.38 -21.31 -2.80
N LEU A 240 -6.05 -20.18 -2.55
CA LEU A 240 -5.43 -18.91 -2.15
C LEU A 240 -5.54 -18.78 -0.63
N GLU A 241 -4.48 -18.29 0.01
CA GLU A 241 -4.40 -18.09 1.45
C GLU A 241 -4.46 -16.59 1.75
N TRP A 242 -5.24 -16.21 2.77
CA TRP A 242 -5.21 -14.85 3.31
C TRP A 242 -3.84 -14.59 3.92
N TYR A 243 -3.15 -13.54 3.50
CA TYR A 243 -1.84 -13.20 4.04
C TYR A 243 -1.80 -11.83 4.72
N GLU A 244 -2.72 -10.93 4.36
CA GLU A 244 -2.94 -9.65 5.02
C GLU A 244 -4.35 -9.10 4.75
N VAL A 245 -4.79 -8.15 5.59
CA VAL A 245 -6.03 -7.32 5.51
C VAL A 245 -7.01 -7.71 4.40
N SER A 246 -6.68 -7.37 3.16
CA SER A 246 -7.55 -7.43 1.99
C SER A 246 -6.96 -8.27 0.87
N ASN A 247 -5.96 -9.11 1.14
CA ASN A 247 -5.24 -9.83 0.09
C ASN A 247 -5.13 -11.34 0.36
N TRP A 248 -5.36 -12.09 -0.73
CA TRP A 248 -5.22 -13.54 -0.80
C TRP A 248 -4.26 -13.91 -1.92
N ALA A 249 -3.38 -14.88 -1.68
CA ALA A 249 -2.43 -15.34 -2.67
C ALA A 249 -2.20 -16.85 -2.58
N ARG A 250 -1.80 -17.48 -3.68
CA ARG A 250 -1.18 -18.81 -3.56
C ARG A 250 0.13 -18.66 -2.78
N PRO A 251 0.53 -19.64 -1.96
CA PRO A 251 1.79 -19.57 -1.23
C PRO A 251 2.97 -19.24 -2.15
N GLY A 252 3.73 -18.20 -1.79
CA GLY A 252 4.87 -17.69 -2.57
C GLY A 252 4.50 -16.68 -3.67
N TYR A 253 3.22 -16.31 -3.79
CA TYR A 253 2.74 -15.28 -4.73
C TYR A 253 2.19 -14.03 -4.01
N GLU A 254 2.47 -13.87 -2.72
CA GLU A 254 2.15 -12.68 -1.96
C GLU A 254 2.81 -11.44 -2.59
N SER A 255 2.16 -10.27 -2.49
CA SER A 255 2.78 -8.99 -2.84
C SER A 255 3.89 -8.70 -1.83
N GLN A 256 5.14 -8.76 -2.26
CA GLN A 256 6.27 -8.50 -1.38
C GLN A 256 6.30 -7.04 -0.94
N HIS A 257 5.86 -6.13 -1.82
CA HIS A 257 5.77 -4.71 -1.50
C HIS A 257 4.74 -4.42 -0.40
N ASN A 258 3.55 -5.05 -0.46
CA ASN A 258 2.56 -4.88 0.61
C ASN A 258 3.09 -5.45 1.93
N LEU A 259 3.73 -6.62 1.89
CA LEU A 259 4.33 -7.24 3.08
C LEU A 259 5.45 -6.39 3.66
N GLY A 260 6.24 -5.69 2.84
CA GLY A 260 7.25 -4.74 3.30
C GLY A 260 6.64 -3.64 4.15
N TYR A 261 5.60 -2.97 3.63
CA TYR A 261 4.85 -1.97 4.38
C TYR A 261 4.34 -2.51 5.73
N TRP A 262 3.67 -3.67 5.73
CA TRP A 262 3.16 -4.27 6.97
C TRP A 262 4.25 -4.75 7.95
N ARG A 263 5.48 -4.97 7.49
CA ARG A 263 6.62 -5.34 8.34
C ARG A 263 7.38 -4.12 8.87
N ASN A 264 6.93 -2.91 8.49
CA ASN A 264 7.53 -1.62 8.80
C ASN A 264 8.98 -1.51 8.29
N VAL A 265 9.21 -1.91 7.03
CA VAL A 265 10.53 -1.78 6.39
C VAL A 265 10.80 -0.32 5.98
N ASP A 266 12.01 -0.04 5.51
CA ASP A 266 12.35 1.30 5.00
C ASP A 266 11.93 1.43 3.53
N TRP A 267 11.40 2.60 3.16
CA TRP A 267 11.05 2.88 1.77
C TRP A 267 11.16 4.36 1.41
N ALA A 268 11.51 4.64 0.15
CA ALA A 268 11.32 5.96 -0.43
C ALA A 268 10.05 5.99 -1.29
N GLY A 269 9.17 6.94 -0.98
CA GLY A 269 8.06 7.33 -1.85
C GLY A 269 8.47 8.50 -2.72
N LEU A 270 8.15 8.42 -4.01
CA LEU A 270 8.48 9.43 -5.00
C LEU A 270 7.24 9.89 -5.75
N GLY A 271 7.13 11.17 -6.01
CA GLY A 271 6.03 11.77 -6.75
C GLY A 271 4.94 12.38 -5.86
N PRO A 272 4.00 13.15 -6.45
CA PRO A 272 3.12 14.03 -5.69
C PRO A 272 2.29 13.29 -4.63
N GLY A 273 2.48 13.63 -3.36
CA GLY A 273 1.77 13.01 -2.21
C GLY A 273 2.29 11.62 -1.80
N ALA A 274 3.37 11.13 -2.40
CA ALA A 274 4.03 9.91 -1.95
C ALA A 274 4.61 10.09 -0.54
N HIS A 275 4.66 9.01 0.23
CA HIS A 275 5.21 9.02 1.58
C HIS A 275 6.48 8.18 1.64
N SER A 276 7.47 8.60 2.43
CA SER A 276 8.67 7.82 2.75
C SER A 276 8.70 7.47 4.23
N HIS A 277 9.39 6.38 4.56
CA HIS A 277 9.62 5.95 5.93
C HIS A 277 11.03 5.40 6.08
N TYR A 278 11.70 5.83 7.15
CA TYR A 278 13.05 5.38 7.50
C TYR A 278 13.10 5.13 9.00
N ASN A 279 13.41 3.91 9.41
CA ASN A 279 13.55 3.50 10.80
C ASN A 279 14.74 4.19 11.50
N ARG A 280 15.71 4.68 10.73
CA ARG A 280 16.96 5.23 11.26
C ARG A 280 17.54 6.35 10.39
N ALA A 281 17.20 7.59 10.72
CA ALA A 281 17.81 8.82 10.17
C ALA A 281 18.67 9.54 11.23
N THR A 282 19.73 10.25 10.80
CA THR A 282 20.54 11.14 11.66
C THR A 282 20.24 12.61 11.40
N GLY A 283 20.41 13.47 12.42
CA GLY A 283 20.15 14.91 12.34
C GLY A 283 18.68 15.26 12.57
N THR A 284 18.33 16.53 12.75
CA THR A 284 16.91 16.96 12.88
C THR A 284 16.44 17.70 11.63
N ASP A 285 15.33 17.25 11.04
CA ASP A 285 14.59 17.92 9.96
C ASP A 285 13.83 19.17 10.45
N ASN A 286 14.49 20.04 11.20
CA ASN A 286 14.00 21.41 11.33
C ASN A 286 14.41 22.16 10.07
N ALA A 287 13.59 22.09 9.01
CA ALA A 287 13.76 22.80 7.73
C ALA A 287 13.92 24.33 7.84
N HIS A 288 13.95 24.88 9.05
CA HIS A 288 14.16 26.30 9.37
C HIS A 288 15.31 26.61 10.31
N ASN A 289 16.08 25.63 10.80
CA ASN A 289 17.27 25.89 11.61
C ASN A 289 18.37 24.86 11.31
N VAL A 290 19.28 25.24 10.41
CA VAL A 290 20.59 24.61 10.25
C VAL A 290 21.45 25.04 11.45
N ALA A 291 21.08 24.61 12.65
CA ALA A 291 22.01 24.60 13.77
C ALA A 291 22.69 23.24 13.74
N GLU A 292 23.99 23.24 13.44
CA GLU A 292 24.90 22.10 13.60
C GLU A 292 24.65 21.48 14.98
N THR A 293 23.87 20.41 15.02
CA THR A 293 23.80 19.53 16.17
C THR A 293 24.50 18.25 15.73
N ASP A 294 25.71 18.10 16.24
CA ASP A 294 26.56 16.93 16.12
C ASP A 294 25.94 15.77 16.95
N SER A 295 24.64 15.50 16.75
CA SER A 295 23.94 14.41 17.41
C SER A 295 24.10 13.16 16.57
N HIS A 296 24.83 12.19 17.12
CA HIS A 296 24.83 10.81 16.63
C HIS A 296 23.52 10.06 16.95
N ASP A 297 22.51 10.78 17.44
CA ASP A 297 21.22 10.22 17.79
C ASP A 297 20.43 9.92 16.52
N THR A 298 19.97 8.68 16.42
CA THR A 298 19.13 8.23 15.31
C THR A 298 17.68 8.12 15.72
N HIS A 299 16.78 8.43 14.80
CA HIS A 299 15.35 8.38 15.02
C HIS A 299 14.62 7.81 13.79
N GLY A 300 13.40 7.32 14.00
CA GLY A 300 12.51 6.98 12.88
C GLY A 300 11.94 8.25 12.26
N LEU A 301 11.74 8.26 10.95
CA LEU A 301 11.25 9.42 10.19
C LEU A 301 10.15 8.97 9.22
N ARG A 302 9.05 9.73 9.19
CA ARG A 302 8.07 9.72 8.09
C ARG A 302 8.12 11.05 7.37
N SER A 303 7.98 11.05 6.05
CA SER A 303 7.87 12.27 5.25
C SER A 303 6.87 12.09 4.12
N TRP A 304 6.36 13.21 3.61
CA TRP A 304 5.39 13.19 2.52
C TRP A 304 5.64 14.31 1.51
N ASP A 305 5.57 13.94 0.24
CA ASP A 305 5.70 14.81 -0.90
C ASP A 305 4.53 15.81 -0.99
N ILE A 306 4.81 16.97 -1.56
CA ILE A 306 3.79 17.96 -1.91
C ILE A 306 2.73 17.32 -2.80
N ALA A 307 1.49 17.26 -2.31
CA ALA A 307 0.40 16.57 -3.00
C ALA A 307 0.07 17.16 -4.37
N HIS A 308 0.15 18.49 -4.53
CA HIS A 308 -0.22 19.15 -5.78
C HIS A 308 0.92 19.09 -6.82
N PRO A 309 0.74 18.43 -7.99
CA PRO A 309 1.85 18.14 -8.92
C PRO A 309 2.60 19.37 -9.43
N ARG A 310 1.93 20.51 -9.61
CA ARG A 310 2.60 21.76 -9.99
C ARG A 310 3.59 22.26 -8.92
N LEU A 311 3.21 22.17 -7.64
CA LEU A 311 4.03 22.68 -6.54
C LEU A 311 5.19 21.72 -6.26
N TRP A 312 4.92 20.41 -6.29
CA TRP A 312 5.93 19.35 -6.33
C TRP A 312 6.97 19.59 -7.44
N GLY A 313 6.51 19.78 -8.68
CA GLY A 313 7.42 20.04 -9.81
C GLY A 313 8.18 21.36 -9.67
N THR A 314 7.61 22.36 -9.01
CA THR A 314 8.30 23.63 -8.73
C THR A 314 9.44 23.40 -7.73
N ALA A 315 9.21 22.65 -6.66
CA ALA A 315 10.25 22.32 -5.66
C ALA A 315 11.44 21.57 -6.27
N ILE A 316 11.18 20.57 -7.12
CA ILE A 316 12.24 19.84 -7.84
C ILE A 316 13.04 20.77 -8.75
N ASN A 317 12.37 21.66 -9.49
CA ASN A 317 13.05 22.62 -10.36
C ASN A 317 13.91 23.64 -9.59
N GLU A 318 13.61 23.86 -8.31
CA GLU A 318 14.41 24.68 -7.39
C GLU A 318 15.53 23.89 -6.68
N GLY A 319 15.66 22.58 -6.95
CA GLY A 319 16.69 21.73 -6.36
C GLY A 319 16.40 21.36 -4.89
N ARG A 320 15.13 21.32 -4.49
CA ARG A 320 14.70 20.93 -3.15
C ARG A 320 14.02 19.57 -3.19
N VAL A 321 14.27 18.74 -2.18
CA VAL A 321 13.44 17.55 -1.92
C VAL A 321 11.98 18.04 -1.79
N PRO A 322 11.03 17.49 -2.56
CA PRO A 322 9.70 18.07 -2.70
C PRO A 322 8.75 17.69 -1.57
N TRP A 323 9.24 17.61 -0.33
CA TRP A 323 8.42 17.33 0.85
C TRP A 323 7.59 18.54 1.27
N ASP A 324 6.33 18.27 1.60
CA ASP A 324 5.45 19.24 2.27
C ASP A 324 5.67 19.21 3.79
N GLY A 325 6.07 18.06 4.32
CA GLY A 325 6.46 17.88 5.71
C GLY A 325 7.14 16.55 5.99
N SER A 326 7.69 16.46 7.20
CA SER A 326 8.24 15.25 7.81
C SER A 326 8.01 15.28 9.32
N GLU A 327 8.10 14.12 9.95
CA GLU A 327 7.96 13.95 11.39
C GLU A 327 8.85 12.84 11.93
N THR A 328 9.36 13.04 13.14
CA THR A 328 10.08 12.02 13.88
C THR A 328 9.10 11.05 14.55
N ILE A 329 9.28 9.76 14.32
CA ILE A 329 8.50 8.69 14.94
C ILE A 329 8.97 8.52 16.39
N THR A 330 8.06 8.77 17.32
CA THR A 330 8.29 8.57 18.75
C THR A 330 8.30 7.08 19.11
N PRO A 331 8.86 6.68 20.26
CA PRO A 331 8.78 5.30 20.74
C PRO A 331 7.35 4.78 20.88
N GLY A 332 6.39 5.64 21.23
CA GLY A 332 4.97 5.30 21.32
C GLY A 332 4.35 5.03 19.96
N GLU A 333 4.55 5.92 18.99
CA GLU A 333 4.06 5.73 17.61
C GLU A 333 4.67 4.50 16.95
N ASN A 334 5.97 4.22 17.18
CA ASN A 334 6.58 2.99 16.70
C ASN A 334 5.92 1.75 17.34
N LEU A 335 5.55 1.81 18.62
CA LEU A 335 4.84 0.70 19.27
C LEU A 335 3.42 0.52 18.70
N GLU A 336 2.70 1.63 18.48
CA GLU A 336 1.41 1.65 17.80
C GLU A 336 1.49 0.97 16.43
N GLU A 337 2.46 1.37 15.60
CA GLU A 337 2.68 0.80 14.27
C GLU A 337 2.99 -0.70 14.34
N LEU A 338 3.90 -1.13 15.22
CA LEU A 338 4.25 -2.54 15.34
C LEU A 338 3.03 -3.41 15.68
N ILE A 339 2.17 -2.94 16.59
CA ILE A 339 0.92 -3.62 16.97
C ILE A 339 -0.08 -3.60 15.80
N MET A 340 -0.35 -2.42 15.27
CA MET A 340 -1.35 -2.17 14.24
C MET A 340 -1.04 -2.92 12.94
N LEU A 341 0.22 -2.91 12.50
CA LEU A 341 0.66 -3.56 11.27
C LEU A 341 0.81 -5.08 11.48
N GLY A 342 1.34 -5.52 12.63
CA GLY A 342 1.52 -6.94 12.94
C GLY A 342 0.19 -7.72 13.04
N LEU A 343 -0.84 -7.11 13.63
CA LEU A 343 -2.19 -7.71 13.73
C LEU A 343 -2.95 -7.73 12.39
N ARG A 344 -2.38 -7.19 11.32
CA ARG A 344 -2.95 -7.23 9.97
C ARG A 344 -2.34 -8.31 9.08
N LEU A 345 -1.34 -9.03 9.58
CA LEU A 345 -0.63 -10.10 8.87
C LEU A 345 -1.09 -11.49 9.32
N HIS A 346 -1.07 -12.44 8.38
CA HIS A 346 -1.21 -13.87 8.70
C HIS A 346 -0.05 -14.42 9.54
N GLU A 347 1.14 -13.84 9.39
CA GLU A 347 2.29 -14.12 10.27
C GLU A 347 2.07 -13.66 11.71
N GLY A 348 1.10 -12.76 11.93
CA GLY A 348 0.73 -12.24 13.24
C GLY A 348 1.74 -11.28 13.86
N LEU A 349 1.29 -10.70 14.97
CA LEU A 349 2.05 -9.82 15.84
C LEU A 349 3.08 -10.61 16.65
N ASP A 350 4.35 -10.21 16.59
CA ASP A 350 5.44 -10.81 17.36
C ASP A 350 5.56 -10.17 18.75
N LEU A 351 5.11 -10.87 19.79
CA LEU A 351 5.12 -10.34 21.16
C LEU A 351 6.54 -10.08 21.68
N ASN A 352 7.54 -10.84 21.21
CA ASN A 352 8.92 -10.60 21.62
C ASN A 352 9.43 -9.27 21.05
N ARG A 353 9.07 -8.96 19.79
CA ARG A 353 9.41 -7.66 19.17
C ARG A 353 8.79 -6.50 19.93
N ILE A 354 7.52 -6.62 20.34
CA ILE A 354 6.82 -5.61 21.16
C ILE A 354 7.51 -5.42 22.50
N ASN A 355 7.75 -6.51 23.25
CA ASN A 355 8.34 -6.43 24.59
C ASN A 355 9.81 -5.93 24.56
N GLN A 356 10.54 -6.18 23.47
CA GLN A 356 11.86 -5.59 23.24
C GLN A 356 11.79 -4.08 22.98
N ALA A 357 10.83 -3.62 22.17
CA ALA A 357 10.61 -2.19 21.93
C ALA A 357 10.23 -1.44 23.22
N VAL A 358 9.38 -2.04 24.05
CA VAL A 358 9.05 -1.54 25.40
C VAL A 358 10.32 -1.41 26.25
N ALA A 359 11.12 -2.47 26.39
CA ALA A 359 12.34 -2.45 27.21
C ALA A 359 13.39 -1.43 26.71
N ALA A 360 13.49 -1.23 25.39
CA ALA A 360 14.37 -0.22 24.81
C ALA A 360 13.91 1.20 25.18
N SER A 361 12.61 1.45 25.27
CA SER A 361 12.06 2.75 25.70
C SER A 361 12.37 3.07 27.16
N GLU A 362 12.31 2.08 28.06
CA GLU A 362 12.58 2.25 29.50
C GLU A 362 14.03 2.68 29.77
N SER A 363 14.95 2.15 28.98
CA SER A 363 16.39 2.44 29.09
C SER A 363 16.71 3.90 28.76
N ASN A 364 15.87 4.57 27.96
CA ASN A 364 16.09 5.93 27.50
C ASN A 364 15.41 7.00 28.38
N SER A 365 14.33 6.66 29.11
CA SER A 365 13.50 7.65 29.82
C SER A 365 13.50 7.54 31.35
N GLY A 366 13.95 6.42 31.94
CA GLY A 366 14.02 6.22 33.40
C GLY A 366 12.67 6.09 34.13
N THR A 367 11.56 6.13 33.39
CA THR A 367 10.19 5.79 33.82
C THR A 367 9.50 5.08 32.66
N ALA A 368 8.94 3.89 32.88
CA ALA A 368 8.29 3.11 31.83
C ALA A 368 6.82 3.55 31.66
N PRO A 369 6.45 4.32 30.61
CA PRO A 369 5.04 4.59 30.32
C PRO A 369 4.35 3.35 29.72
N PHE A 370 5.11 2.47 29.06
CA PHE A 370 4.58 1.31 28.35
C PHE A 370 4.71 0.02 29.17
N HIS A 371 3.91 -0.97 28.83
CA HIS A 371 3.83 -2.25 29.52
C HIS A 371 4.22 -3.40 28.60
N GLN A 372 4.99 -4.35 29.13
CA GLN A 372 5.19 -5.63 28.45
C GLN A 372 3.88 -6.40 28.46
N ILE A 373 3.55 -7.03 27.33
CA ILE A 373 2.34 -7.82 27.20
C ILE A 373 2.65 -9.26 27.66
N ASP A 374 2.00 -9.70 28.74
CA ASP A 374 2.04 -11.10 29.18
C ASP A 374 1.02 -11.91 28.35
N PRO A 375 1.42 -13.02 27.71
CA PRO A 375 0.48 -13.90 27.01
C PRO A 375 -0.74 -14.33 27.83
N ALA A 376 -0.65 -14.36 29.17
CA ALA A 376 -1.79 -14.65 30.04
C ALA A 376 -2.91 -13.59 29.98
N GLU A 377 -2.56 -12.32 29.70
CA GLU A 377 -3.51 -11.21 29.57
C GLU A 377 -4.34 -11.30 28.28
N LEU A 378 -3.91 -12.13 27.32
CA LEU A 378 -4.59 -12.37 26.06
C LEU A 378 -5.77 -13.35 26.18
N GLN A 379 -5.90 -14.06 27.30
CA GLN A 379 -6.93 -15.09 27.50
C GLN A 379 -8.36 -14.61 27.19
N PRO A 380 -8.81 -13.39 27.59
CA PRO A 380 -10.15 -12.92 27.24
C PRO A 380 -10.39 -12.84 25.73
N MET A 381 -9.39 -12.39 24.94
CA MET A 381 -9.51 -12.33 23.47
C MET A 381 -9.48 -13.71 22.83
N ILE A 382 -8.77 -14.67 23.42
CA ILE A 382 -8.78 -16.08 22.99
C ILE A 382 -10.15 -16.71 23.27
N ASP A 383 -10.71 -16.49 24.46
CA ASP A 383 -12.03 -17.00 24.86
C ASP A 383 -13.15 -16.42 23.99
N ASP A 384 -13.04 -15.15 23.60
CA ASP A 384 -13.92 -14.48 22.64
C ASP A 384 -13.75 -15.01 21.20
N GLY A 385 -12.73 -15.82 20.95
CA GLY A 385 -12.38 -16.38 19.64
C GLY A 385 -11.84 -15.34 18.66
N LEU A 386 -11.27 -14.24 19.14
CA LEU A 386 -10.76 -13.14 18.31
C LEU A 386 -9.32 -13.40 17.83
N ILE A 387 -8.51 -14.06 18.64
CA ILE A 387 -7.09 -14.31 18.33
C ILE A 387 -6.71 -15.75 18.64
N VAL A 388 -5.64 -16.21 18.00
CA VAL A 388 -4.88 -17.40 18.41
C VAL A 388 -3.45 -16.99 18.74
N VAL A 389 -2.84 -17.70 19.69
CA VAL A 389 -1.45 -17.49 20.09
C VAL A 389 -0.67 -18.74 19.74
N ASP A 390 0.33 -18.60 18.87
CA ASP A 390 1.32 -19.64 18.61
C ASP A 390 2.40 -19.58 19.69
N SER A 391 2.37 -20.56 20.60
CA SER A 391 3.32 -20.64 21.72
C SER A 391 4.74 -20.99 21.30
N ALA A 392 4.95 -21.56 20.11
CA ALA A 392 6.29 -21.88 19.61
C ALA A 392 7.00 -20.64 19.08
N THR A 393 6.24 -19.69 18.53
CA THR A 393 6.78 -18.48 17.89
C THR A 393 6.49 -17.19 18.67
N SER A 394 5.68 -17.26 19.74
CA SER A 394 5.15 -16.11 20.50
C SER A 394 4.41 -15.11 19.60
N ARG A 395 3.69 -15.62 18.59
CA ARG A 395 2.95 -14.79 17.64
C ARG A 395 1.46 -14.82 17.89
N VAL A 396 0.81 -13.67 17.74
CA VAL A 396 -0.63 -13.51 17.85
C VAL A 396 -1.22 -13.29 16.47
N VAL A 397 -2.12 -14.17 16.04
CA VAL A 397 -2.80 -14.06 14.75
C VAL A 397 -4.29 -13.86 14.98
N PRO A 398 -4.94 -12.84 14.38
CA PRO A 398 -6.39 -12.74 14.44
C PRO A 398 -7.06 -13.94 13.77
N THR A 399 -8.10 -14.49 14.40
CA THR A 399 -8.99 -15.45 13.73
C THR A 399 -9.78 -14.75 12.64
N ARG A 400 -10.57 -15.49 11.84
CA ARG A 400 -11.55 -14.87 10.92
C ARG A 400 -12.47 -13.85 11.60
N LYS A 401 -12.96 -14.17 12.80
CA LYS A 401 -13.75 -13.23 13.61
C LYS A 401 -12.92 -12.02 14.06
N GLY A 402 -11.67 -12.24 14.45
CA GLY A 402 -10.74 -11.16 14.80
C GLY A 402 -10.37 -10.27 13.62
N ARG A 403 -10.31 -10.79 12.39
CA ARG A 403 -10.08 -10.01 11.16
C ARG A 403 -11.24 -9.04 10.89
N LEU A 404 -12.48 -9.49 11.06
CA LEU A 404 -13.67 -8.64 10.93
C LEU A 404 -13.77 -7.57 12.04
N LEU A 405 -13.17 -7.82 13.20
CA LEU A 405 -13.18 -6.92 14.36
C LEU A 405 -11.77 -6.40 14.69
N ASN A 406 -10.92 -6.23 13.67
CA ASN A 406 -9.48 -6.05 13.88
C ASN A 406 -9.16 -4.76 14.64
N ASP A 407 -9.89 -3.68 14.40
CA ASP A 407 -9.69 -2.42 15.14
C ASP A 407 -9.98 -2.59 16.63
N ALA A 408 -11.02 -3.34 17.01
CA ALA A 408 -11.29 -3.65 18.41
C ALA A 408 -10.24 -4.57 19.04
N VAL A 409 -9.60 -5.46 18.25
CA VAL A 409 -8.45 -6.24 18.71
C VAL A 409 -7.25 -5.32 18.94
N ILE A 410 -6.96 -4.41 18.01
CA ILE A 410 -5.85 -3.46 18.09
C ILE A 410 -6.00 -2.53 19.31
N GLU A 411 -7.19 -1.97 19.53
CA GLU A 411 -7.48 -1.12 20.70
C GLU A 411 -7.17 -1.85 22.01
N ARG A 412 -7.57 -3.13 22.14
CA ARG A 412 -7.23 -3.94 23.33
C ARG A 412 -5.71 -4.14 23.48
N PHE A 413 -4.97 -4.26 22.39
CA PHE A 413 -3.51 -4.36 22.43
C PHE A 413 -2.85 -3.03 22.81
N PHE A 414 -3.39 -1.90 22.37
CA PHE A 414 -2.94 -0.57 22.80
C PHE A 414 -3.13 -0.38 24.31
N ASP A 415 -4.32 -0.74 24.83
CA ASP A 415 -4.60 -0.70 26.27
C ASP A 415 -3.61 -1.57 27.07
N LEU A 416 -3.33 -2.80 26.60
CA LEU A 416 -2.37 -3.70 27.25
C LEU A 416 -0.93 -3.18 27.21
N ALA A 417 -0.55 -2.48 26.13
CA ALA A 417 0.78 -1.90 25.97
C ALA A 417 0.95 -0.56 26.70
N GLY A 418 -0.12 0.03 27.22
CA GLY A 418 -0.10 1.32 27.92
C GLY A 418 0.08 2.51 26.96
N ILE A 419 -0.52 2.43 25.78
CA ILE A 419 -0.49 3.48 24.74
C ILE A 419 -1.68 4.42 24.89
#